data_AF-A0A6L4YFT2-F1
#
_entry.id   AF-A0A6L4YFT2-F1
#
_cell.length_a   1.000
_cell.length_b   1.000
_cell.length_c   1.000
_cell.angle_alpha   90.00
_cell.angle_beta   90.00
_cell.angle_gamma   90.00
#
_symmetry.space_group_name_H-M   'P 1'
#
loop_
_entity.id
_entity.type
_entity.pdbx_description
1 polymer ?
#
loop_
_entity_poly.entity_id
_entity_poly.type
_entity_poly.pdbx_seq_one_letter_code
_entity_poly.pdbx_strand_id
1 'polypeptide(L)' 'MLFILYYVLAIVVLVMHFTGFLARNNLEWLILVLAITVFPAVIYL' A
#
# COMPACT_ATOMS: atom_id res chain seq x y z
N MET A 1 -6.97 11.81 -10.76
CA MET A 1 -6.81 10.42 -11.25
C MET A 1 -5.73 9.65 -10.47
N LEU A 2 -4.64 10.30 -10.04
CA LEU A 2 -3.59 9.69 -9.20
C LEU A 2 -4.09 9.14 -7.86
N PHE A 3 -5.11 9.76 -7.24
CA PHE A 3 -5.73 9.24 -6.01
C PHE A 3 -6.33 7.84 -6.21
N ILE A 4 -6.97 7.59 -7.36
CA ILE A 4 -7.53 6.29 -7.71
C ILE A 4 -6.41 5.26 -7.91
N LEU A 5 -5.32 5.64 -8.57
CA LEU A 5 -4.13 4.81 -8.74
C LEU A 5 -3.52 4.42 -7.39
N TYR A 6 -3.46 5.35 -6.44
CA TYR A 6 -3.00 5.09 -5.08
C TYR A 6 -3.87 4.04 -4.39
N TYR A 7 -5.20 4.14 -4.53
CA TYR A 7 -6.14 3.15 -3.99
C TYR A 7 -5.94 1.76 -4.60
N VAL A 8 -5.75 1.67 -5.93
CA VAL A 8 -5.49 0.39 -6.60
C VAL A 8 -4.20 -0.23 -6.08
N LEU A 9 -3.13 0.55 -5.94
CA LEU A 9 -1.86 0.09 -5.36
C LEU A 9 -2.04 -0.38 -3.91
N ALA A 10 -2.77 0.38 -3.09
CA ALA A 10 -3.05 0.01 -1.71
C ALA A 10 -3.77 -1.34 -1.62
N ILE A 11 -4.79 -1.56 -2.45
CA ILE A 11 -5.52 -2.84 -2.51
C ILE A 11 -4.58 -3.98 -2.90
N VAL A 12 -3.76 -3.79 -3.93
CA VAL A 12 -2.82 -4.82 -4.39
C VAL A 12 -1.81 -5.19 -3.30
N VAL A 13 -1.25 -4.19 -2.59
CA VAL A 13 -0.31 -4.46 -1.49
C VAL A 13 -0.99 -5.15 -0.31
N LEU A 14 -2.23 -4.78 0.03
CA LEU A 14 -3.00 -5.46 1.07
C LEU A 14 -3.28 -6.92 0.70
N VAL A 15 -3.67 -7.19 -0.54
CA VAL A 15 -3.86 -8.57 -1.04
C VAL A 15 -2.54 -9.35 -0.97
N MET A 16 -1.42 -8.76 -1.37
CA MET A 16 -0.11 -9.40 -1.27
C MET A 16 0.35 -9.61 0.19
N HIS A 17 -0.09 -8.76 1.12
CA HIS A 17 0.16 -8.95 2.55
C HIS A 17 -0.61 -10.16 3.09
N PHE A 18 -1.93 -10.21 2.84
CA PHE A 18 -2.77 -11.30 3.36
C PHE A 18 -2.46 -12.67 2.75
N THR A 19 -1.92 -12.71 1.53
CA THR A 19 -1.42 -13.96 0.90
C THR A 19 -0.05 -14.39 1.42
N GLY A 20 0.59 -13.59 2.28
CA GLY A 20 1.94 -13.85 2.81
C GLY A 20 3.06 -13.65 1.80
N PHE A 21 2.77 -13.12 0.61
CA PHE A 21 3.76 -12.83 -0.43
C PHE A 21 4.77 -11.77 0.06
N LEU A 22 4.30 -10.72 0.76
CA LEU A 22 5.18 -9.69 1.31
C LEU A 22 6.16 -10.27 2.34
N ALA A 23 5.69 -11.13 3.24
CA ALA A 23 6.53 -11.79 4.26
C ALA A 23 7.61 -12.66 3.61
N ARG A 24 7.24 -13.48 2.62
CA ARG A 24 8.15 -14.39 1.92
C ARG A 24 9.24 -13.66 1.13
N ASN A 25 8.95 -12.46 0.63
CA ASN A 25 9.90 -11.65 -0.13
C ASN A 25 10.60 -10.58 0.73
N ASN A 26 10.41 -10.59 2.06
CA ASN A 26 10.97 -9.59 2.98
C ASN A 26 10.55 -8.14 2.63
N LEU A 27 9.31 -7.99 2.15
CA LEU A 27 8.71 -6.77 1.63
C LEU A 27 7.61 -6.21 2.57
N GLU A 28 7.46 -6.72 3.79
CA GLU A 28 6.43 -6.25 4.74
C GLU A 28 6.54 -4.75 5.05
N TRP A 29 7.74 -4.18 4.94
CA TRP A 29 7.97 -2.74 5.08
C TRP A 29 7.14 -1.87 4.12
N LEU A 30 6.68 -2.41 2.98
CA LEU A 30 5.78 -1.71 2.06
C LEU A 30 4.46 -1.30 2.72
N ILE A 31 3.98 -2.07 3.70
CA ILE A 31 2.74 -1.76 4.42
C ILE A 31 2.94 -0.53 5.30
N LEU A 32 4.10 -0.40 5.95
CA LEU A 32 4.44 0.75 6.77
C LEU A 32 4.54 2.02 5.90
N VAL A 33 5.17 1.91 4.73
CA VAL A 33 5.25 3.03 3.77
C VAL A 33 3.85 3.42 3.28
N LEU A 34 2.98 2.46 2.96
CA LEU A 34 1.60 2.71 2.60
C LEU A 34 0.82 3.39 3.75
N ALA A 35 0.99 2.93 4.98
CA ALA A 35 0.32 3.50 6.14
C ALA A 35 0.71 4.97 6.38
N ILE A 36 2.00 5.31 6.25
CA ILE A 36 2.48 6.68 6.43
C ILE A 36 2.01 7.58 5.28
N THR A 37 2.01 7.06 4.05
CA THR A 37 1.65 7.84 2.86
C THR A 37 0.14 7.99 2.65
N VAL A 38 -0.69 7.19 3.34
CA VAL A 38 -2.15 7.25 3.19
C VAL A 38 -2.69 8.63 3.60
N PHE A 39 -2.17 9.19 4.68
CA PHE A 39 -2.62 10.49 5.20
C PHE A 39 -2.33 11.64 4.21
N PRO A 40 -1.08 11.84 3.74
CA PRO A 40 -0.83 12.87 2.73
C PRO A 40 -1.54 12.57 1.40
N ALA A 41 -1.70 11.30 1.02
CA ALA A 41 -2.45 10.94 -0.19
C ALA A 41 -3.94 11.31 -0.11
N VAL A 42 -4.57 11.24 1.07
CA VAL A 42 -5.97 11.66 1.27
C VAL A 42 -6.11 13.19 1.35
N ILE A 43 -5.10 13.88 1.88
CA ILE A 43 -5.17 15.33 2.10
C ILE A 43 -4.85 16.12 0.81
N TYR A 44 -3.90 15.66 -0.02
CA TYR A 44 -3.32 16.46 -1.09
C TYR A 44 -3.60 15.96 -2.52
N LEU A 45 -4.23 14.80 -2.69
CA LEU A 45 -4.32 14.06 -3.97
C LEU A 45 -5.75 13.83 -4.43
#